data_AF-A0A0L0CLQ2-F1
#
_entry.id   AF-A0A0L0CLQ2-F1
#
_cell.length_a   1.000
_cell.length_b   1.000
_cell.length_c   1.000
_cell.angle_alpha   90.00
_cell.angle_beta   90.00
_cell.angle_gamma   90.00
#
_symmetry.space_group_name_H-M   'P 1'
#
loop_
_entity.id
_entity.type
_entity.pdbx_description
1 polymer ?
#
loop_
_entity_poly.entity_id
_entity_poly.type
_entity_poly.pdbx_seq_one_letter_code
_entity_poly.pdbx_strand_id
1 'polypeptide(L)'
;MSELLLSKATNEYVSQLIEDNNKPKVLLLDENTTTILSLAATQSTLLRKDVFLIDKIENHNRQKMRHLECIVFVRPCSESIQNIINELRDPKYSQYSLVFTNILRKSYLERLAEADDFECIVKVQE
;
A
#
# COMPACT_ATOMS: atom_id res chain seq x y z
N MET A 1 -20.90 -18.75 1.97
CA MET A 1 -19.76 -19.56 2.44
C MET A 1 -18.44 -19.13 1.79
N SER A 2 -18.40 -18.92 0.46
CA SER A 2 -17.23 -18.39 -0.27
C SER A 2 -16.83 -16.95 0.10
N GLU A 3 -17.79 -16.02 0.24
CA GLU A 3 -17.50 -14.61 0.62
C GLU A 3 -16.91 -14.45 2.03
N LEU A 4 -17.35 -15.27 3.00
CA LEU A 4 -16.90 -15.19 4.40
C LEU A 4 -15.47 -15.71 4.58
N LEU A 5 -15.06 -16.67 3.75
CA LEU A 5 -13.69 -17.20 3.70
C LEU A 5 -12.74 -16.19 3.03
N LEU A 6 -13.21 -15.52 1.98
CA LEU A 6 -12.45 -14.47 1.31
C LEU A 6 -12.26 -13.26 2.24
N SER A 7 -13.29 -12.79 2.92
CA SER A 7 -13.18 -11.65 3.83
C SER A 7 -12.27 -11.93 5.04
N LYS A 8 -12.28 -13.16 5.57
CA LYS A 8 -11.35 -13.59 6.62
C LYS A 8 -9.91 -13.67 6.13
N ALA A 9 -9.67 -14.30 4.98
CA ALA A 9 -8.34 -14.38 4.38
C ALA A 9 -7.78 -12.98 4.09
N THR A 10 -8.59 -12.06 3.55
CA THR A 10 -8.19 -10.68 3.32
C THR A 10 -7.94 -9.93 4.63
N ASN A 11 -8.75 -10.14 5.67
CA ASN A 11 -8.52 -9.55 6.99
C ASN A 11 -7.19 -9.99 7.60
N GLU A 12 -6.91 -11.29 7.50
CA GLU A 12 -5.70 -11.90 8.03
C GLU A 12 -4.48 -11.45 7.22
N TYR A 13 -4.63 -11.33 5.90
CA TYR A 13 -3.61 -10.80 5.00
C TYR A 13 -3.31 -9.33 5.29
N VAL A 14 -4.31 -8.43 5.27
CA VAL A 14 -4.16 -7.01 5.67
C VAL A 14 -3.58 -6.91 7.09
N SER A 15 -3.95 -7.85 7.95
CA SER A 15 -3.43 -7.90 9.30
C SER A 15 -1.96 -8.26 9.42
N GLN A 16 -1.46 -9.17 8.58
CA GLN A 16 -0.07 -9.59 8.52
C GLN A 16 0.81 -8.58 7.77
N LEU A 17 0.22 -7.82 6.84
CA LEU A 17 0.93 -6.79 6.06
C LEU A 17 1.30 -5.56 6.88
N ILE A 18 0.49 -5.24 7.89
CA ILE A 18 0.73 -4.09 8.77
C ILE A 18 1.52 -4.59 9.98
N GLU A 19 2.85 -4.59 9.85
CA GLU A 19 3.76 -4.89 10.95
C GLU A 19 3.57 -3.87 12.08
N ASP A 20 3.47 -4.37 13.31
CA ASP A 20 3.29 -3.53 14.50
C ASP A 20 4.64 -3.01 14.97
N ASN A 21 4.95 -1.77 14.61
CA ASN A 21 6.21 -1.11 14.91
C ASN A 21 6.03 0.24 15.62
N ASN A 22 4.82 0.51 16.16
CA ASN A 22 4.43 1.75 16.84
C ASN A 22 4.73 3.05 16.06
N LYS A 23 4.92 2.97 14.74
CA LYS A 23 5.07 4.14 13.89
C LYS A 23 3.77 4.41 13.14
N PRO A 24 3.34 5.68 13.07
CA PRO A 24 2.14 6.06 12.34
C PRO A 24 2.30 5.78 10.85
N LYS A 25 1.32 5.09 10.29
CA LYS A 25 1.30 4.61 8.91
C LYS A 25 0.20 5.28 8.10
N VAL A 26 0.50 5.45 6.82
CA VAL A 26 -0.45 5.82 5.78
C VAL A 26 -0.69 4.62 4.89
N LEU A 27 -1.96 4.31 4.62
CA LEU A 27 -2.34 3.26 3.68
C LEU A 27 -2.80 3.90 2.37
N LEU A 28 -2.10 3.58 1.29
CA LEU A 28 -2.43 4.01 -0.06
C LEU A 28 -3.05 2.89 -0.85
N LEU A 29 -4.18 3.18 -1.47
CA LEU A 29 -5.00 2.22 -2.20
C LEU A 29 -5.19 2.66 -3.64
N ASP A 30 -5.45 1.72 -4.53
CA ASP A 30 -6.10 1.99 -5.82
C ASP A 30 -7.63 1.88 -5.68
N GLU A 31 -8.36 2.25 -6.72
CA GLU A 31 -9.84 2.18 -6.72
C GLU A 31 -10.38 0.79 -6.33
N ASN A 32 -9.75 -0.28 -6.82
CA ASN A 32 -10.20 -1.65 -6.59
C ASN A 32 -9.91 -2.12 -5.17
N THR A 33 -8.69 -1.89 -4.69
CA THR A 33 -8.25 -2.25 -3.34
C THR A 33 -8.95 -1.42 -2.28
N THR A 34 -9.41 -0.21 -2.59
CA THR A 34 -10.32 0.55 -1.71
C THR A 34 -11.60 -0.23 -1.44
N THR A 35 -12.19 -0.84 -2.46
CA THR A 35 -13.39 -1.68 -2.33
C THR A 35 -13.10 -2.97 -1.56
N ILE A 36 -11.93 -3.59 -1.81
CA ILE A 36 -11.52 -4.79 -1.08
C ILE A 36 -11.31 -4.49 0.40
N LEU A 37 -10.63 -3.39 0.72
CA LEU A 37 -10.36 -2.99 2.09
C LEU A 37 -11.64 -2.66 2.85
N SER A 38 -12.58 -1.95 2.23
CA SER A 38 -13.85 -1.59 2.88
C SER A 38 -14.71 -2.80 3.24
N LEU A 39 -14.58 -3.91 2.49
CA LEU A 39 -15.23 -5.18 2.78
C LEU A 39 -14.46 -6.04 3.79
N ALA A 40 -13.15 -5.89 3.85
CA ALA A 40 -12.28 -6.69 4.71
C ALA A 40 -12.12 -6.07 6.11
N ALA A 41 -11.81 -4.79 6.23
CA ALA A 41 -11.40 -4.17 7.49
C ALA A 41 -12.30 -3.00 7.88
N THR A 42 -12.53 -2.86 9.19
CA THR A 42 -13.16 -1.67 9.75
C THR A 42 -12.10 -0.61 10.08
N GLN A 43 -12.52 0.65 10.12
CA GLN A 43 -11.65 1.77 10.51
C GLN A 43 -11.01 1.55 11.90
N SER A 44 -11.76 1.00 12.87
CA SER A 44 -11.23 0.65 14.20
C SER A 44 -10.13 -0.41 14.17
N THR A 45 -10.18 -1.35 13.23
CA THR A 45 -9.13 -2.36 13.06
C THR A 45 -7.87 -1.75 12.45
N LEU A 46 -8.01 -0.82 11.52
CA LEU A 46 -6.88 -0.11 10.91
C LEU A 46 -6.18 0.82 11.91
N LEU A 47 -6.95 1.58 12.70
CA LEU A 47 -6.41 2.44 13.76
C LEU A 47 -5.64 1.67 14.83
N ARG A 48 -6.07 0.45 15.18
CA ARG A 48 -5.35 -0.43 16.11
C ARG A 48 -4.00 -0.91 15.60
N LYS A 49 -3.67 -0.65 14.33
CA LYS A 49 -2.41 -1.01 13.68
C LYS A 49 -1.61 0.21 13.23
N ASP A 50 -1.88 1.34 13.86
CA ASP A 50 -1.28 2.64 13.56
C ASP A 50 -1.54 3.15 12.14
N VAL A 51 -2.58 2.66 11.45
CA VAL A 51 -2.99 3.24 10.16
C VAL A 51 -3.92 4.42 10.44
N PHE A 52 -3.35 5.63 10.40
CA PHE A 52 -4.09 6.86 10.72
C PHE A 52 -4.72 7.52 9.50
N LEU A 53 -4.13 7.31 8.32
CA LEU A 53 -4.58 7.93 7.09
C LEU A 53 -4.75 6.86 6.01
N ILE A 54 -5.85 6.97 5.28
CA ILE A 54 -6.17 6.15 4.12
C ILE A 54 -6.42 7.11 2.97
N ASP A 55 -5.74 6.93 1.85
CA ASP A 55 -5.90 7.75 0.66
C ASP A 55 -5.66 6.92 -0.60
N LYS A 56 -5.92 7.51 -1.77
CA LYS A 56 -5.66 6.87 -3.05
C LYS A 56 -4.27 7.17 -3.56
N ILE A 57 -3.62 6.19 -4.20
CA ILE A 57 -2.32 6.40 -4.86
C ILE A 57 -2.42 7.40 -6.02
N GLU A 58 -3.60 7.51 -6.64
CA GLU A 58 -3.92 8.46 -7.70
C GLU A 58 -4.02 9.92 -7.20
N ASN A 59 -4.15 10.14 -5.88
CA ASN A 59 -4.29 11.47 -5.31
C ASN A 59 -2.94 12.19 -5.22
N HIS A 60 -2.57 12.90 -6.28
CA HIS A 60 -1.31 13.65 -6.31
C HIS A 60 -1.28 14.90 -5.41
N ASN A 61 -2.41 15.33 -4.84
CA ASN A 61 -2.49 16.53 -3.99
C ASN A 61 -2.20 16.27 -2.50
N ARG A 62 -1.80 15.04 -2.14
CA ARG A 62 -1.40 14.69 -0.76
C ARG A 62 -0.24 15.54 -0.24
N GLN A 63 -0.31 15.93 1.03
CA GLN A 63 0.75 16.65 1.75
C GLN A 63 1.97 15.74 1.99
N LYS A 64 3.18 16.33 1.92
CA LYS A 64 4.42 15.64 2.31
C LYS A 64 4.47 15.46 3.83
N MET A 65 4.63 14.23 4.28
CA MET A 65 4.63 13.83 5.68
C MET A 65 5.77 12.82 5.93
N ARG A 66 7.02 13.29 5.84
CA ARG A 66 8.24 12.47 5.92
C ARG A 66 8.52 11.80 7.27
N HIS A 67 7.64 11.95 8.26
CA HIS A 67 7.70 11.23 9.54
C HIS A 67 6.82 9.99 9.54
N LEU A 68 6.00 9.80 8.50
CA LEU A 68 5.09 8.67 8.37
C LEU A 68 5.71 7.58 7.49
N GLU A 69 5.35 6.34 7.80
CA GLU A 69 5.62 5.18 6.95
C GLU A 69 4.44 4.95 6.03
N CYS A 70 4.70 4.53 4.79
CA CYS A 70 3.65 4.31 3.81
C CYS A 70 3.54 2.83 3.45
N ILE A 71 2.32 2.32 3.45
CA ILE A 71 1.98 1.01 2.88
C ILE A 71 1.17 1.27 1.62
N VAL A 72 1.64 0.77 0.48
CA VAL A 72 0.92 0.85 -0.79
C VAL A 72 0.30 -0.51 -1.08
N PHE A 73 -1.02 -0.62 -0.99
CA PHE A 73 -1.74 -1.84 -1.30
C PHE A 73 -2.54 -1.65 -2.59
N VAL A 74 -2.05 -2.25 -3.69
CA VAL A 74 -2.60 -2.03 -5.04
C VAL A 74 -2.57 -3.30 -5.88
N ARG A 75 -3.30 -3.32 -6.99
CA ARG A 75 -3.15 -4.37 -8.01
C ARG A 75 -1.91 -4.11 -8.88
N PRO A 76 -1.21 -5.15 -9.36
CA PRO A 76 -0.06 -4.99 -10.26
C PRO A 76 -0.50 -4.69 -11.71
N CYS A 77 -1.16 -3.56 -11.93
CA CYS A 77 -1.55 -3.07 -13.26
C CYS A 77 -0.70 -1.88 -13.69
N SER A 78 -0.68 -1.58 -15.00
CA SER A 78 0.17 -0.52 -15.56
C SER A 78 -0.06 0.85 -14.90
N GLU A 79 -1.30 1.16 -14.55
CA GLU A 79 -1.69 2.42 -13.91
C GLU A 79 -1.17 2.52 -12.48
N SER A 80 -1.44 1.52 -11.63
CA SER A 80 -0.93 1.50 -10.25
C SER A 80 0.59 1.55 -10.21
N ILE A 81 1.28 0.81 -11.11
CA ILE A 81 2.74 0.86 -11.21
C ILE A 81 3.22 2.26 -11.61
N GLN A 82 2.56 2.91 -12.58
CA GLN A 82 2.92 4.28 -12.98
C GLN A 82 2.71 5.27 -11.83
N ASN A 83 1.63 5.12 -11.06
CA ASN A 83 1.35 5.97 -9.90
C ASN A 83 2.40 5.77 -8.80
N ILE A 84 2.85 4.54 -8.56
CA ILE A 84 3.96 4.27 -7.63
C ILE A 84 5.26 4.90 -8.14
N ILE A 85 5.63 4.71 -9.40
CA ILE A 85 6.83 5.33 -10.00
C ILE A 85 6.81 6.85 -9.83
N ASN A 86 5.67 7.49 -10.06
CA ASN A 86 5.52 8.94 -9.88
C ASN A 86 5.66 9.34 -8.41
N GLU A 87 5.15 8.54 -7.48
CA GLU A 87 5.29 8.75 -6.03
C GLU A 87 6.75 8.59 -5.57
N LEU A 88 7.49 7.59 -6.07
CA LEU A 88 8.90 7.34 -5.72
C LEU A 88 9.85 8.44 -6.22
N ARG A 89 9.51 9.10 -7.32
CA ARG A 89 10.29 10.24 -7.87
C ARG A 89 10.20 11.50 -7.02
N ASP A 90 9.14 11.69 -6.27
CA ASP A 90 9.00 12.79 -5.30
C ASP A 90 8.34 12.26 -4.02
N PRO A 91 9.08 11.48 -3.21
CA PRO A 91 8.51 10.72 -2.11
C PRO A 91 7.96 11.66 -1.03
N LYS A 92 6.69 11.43 -0.70
CA LYS A 92 5.94 12.17 0.31
C LYS A 92 6.13 11.61 1.72
N TYR A 93 6.50 10.34 1.83
CA TYR A 93 6.65 9.61 3.08
C TYR A 93 8.11 9.18 3.30
N SER A 94 8.45 8.71 4.50
CA SER A 94 9.82 8.30 4.83
C SER A 94 10.26 7.03 4.13
N GLN A 95 9.35 6.06 4.03
CA GLN A 95 9.59 4.73 3.49
C GLN A 95 8.29 4.15 2.94
N TYR A 96 8.43 3.20 2.03
CA TYR A 96 7.34 2.57 1.31
C TYR A 96 7.45 1.04 1.41
N SER A 97 6.38 0.42 1.89
CA SER A 97 6.14 -1.02 1.78
C SER A 97 5.13 -1.25 0.65
N LEU A 98 5.56 -1.89 -0.43
CA LEU A 98 4.71 -2.18 -1.58
C LEU A 98 4.08 -3.56 -1.40
N VAL A 99 2.76 -3.60 -1.53
CA VAL A 99 1.96 -4.81 -1.38
C VAL A 99 1.05 -4.95 -2.60
N PHE A 100 1.27 -6.02 -3.36
CA PHE A 100 0.49 -6.31 -4.55
C PHE A 100 -0.57 -7.37 -4.25
N THR A 101 -1.75 -7.23 -4.85
CA THR A 101 -2.82 -8.24 -4.69
C THR A 101 -2.58 -9.52 -5.49
N ASN A 102 -1.56 -9.55 -6.35
CA ASN A 102 -1.28 -10.63 -7.28
C ASN A 102 0.20 -10.54 -7.71
N ILE A 103 0.67 -11.55 -8.43
CA ILE A 103 2.04 -11.70 -8.92
C ILE A 103 2.49 -10.46 -9.70
N LEU A 104 3.62 -9.87 -9.28
CA LEU A 104 4.25 -8.77 -9.96
C LEU A 104 5.14 -9.29 -11.08
N ARG A 105 5.00 -8.72 -12.29
CA ARG A 105 5.87 -9.08 -13.41
C ARG A 105 7.27 -8.54 -13.16
N LYS A 106 8.30 -9.30 -13.56
CA LYS A 106 9.71 -8.87 -13.46
C LYS A 106 9.96 -7.49 -14.08
N SER A 107 9.36 -7.21 -15.24
CA SER A 107 9.48 -5.91 -15.89
C SER A 107 8.89 -4.75 -15.09
N TYR A 108 7.89 -5.00 -14.23
CA TYR A 108 7.38 -3.97 -13.32
C TYR A 108 8.28 -3.79 -12.12
N LEU A 109 8.84 -4.88 -11.59
CA LEU A 109 9.82 -4.81 -10.51
C LEU A 109 11.08 -4.02 -10.93
N GLU A 110 11.60 -4.29 -12.13
CA GLU A 110 12.74 -3.56 -12.71
C GLU A 110 12.43 -2.07 -12.83
N ARG A 111 11.26 -1.70 -13.38
CA ARG A 111 10.84 -0.30 -13.49
C ARG A 111 10.66 0.40 -12.15
N LEU A 112 10.23 -0.32 -11.10
CA LEU A 112 10.12 0.24 -9.75
C LEU A 112 11.50 0.46 -9.15
N ALA A 113 12.41 -0.50 -9.33
CA ALA A 113 13.80 -0.37 -8.86
C ALA A 113 14.54 0.79 -9.54
N GLU A 114 14.34 0.99 -10.84
CA GLU A 114 14.89 2.14 -11.58
C GLU A 114 14.33 3.49 -11.13
N ALA A 115 13.14 3.51 -10.51
CA ALA A 115 12.48 4.74 -10.08
C ALA A 115 12.74 5.09 -8.61
N ASP A 116 13.30 4.17 -7.82
CA ASP A 116 13.56 4.36 -6.39
C ASP A 116 14.93 5.00 -6.12
N ASP A 117 15.17 6.17 -6.72
CA ASP A 117 16.43 6.93 -6.57
C ASP A 117 16.72 7.33 -5.11
N PHE A 118 15.68 7.36 -4.26
CA PHE A 118 15.77 7.74 -2.85
C PHE A 118 15.90 6.53 -1.90
N GLU A 119 16.00 5.30 -2.44
CA GLU A 119 16.08 4.05 -1.67
C GLU A 119 15.01 3.95 -0.57
N CYS A 120 13.79 4.37 -0.89
CA CYS A 120 12.71 4.49 0.08
C CYS A 120 11.83 3.23 0.14
N ILE A 121 11.96 2.30 -0.83
CA ILE A 121 11.27 1.01 -0.76
C ILE A 121 11.98 0.10 0.23
N VAL A 122 11.30 -0.25 1.32
CA VAL A 122 11.85 -1.15 2.35
C VAL A 122 11.38 -2.60 2.18
N LYS A 123 10.24 -2.81 1.52
CA LYS A 123 9.62 -4.13 1.38
C LYS A 123 8.75 -4.19 0.13
N VAL A 124 8.80 -5.33 -0.56
CA VAL A 124 7.88 -5.68 -1.65
C VAL A 124 7.28 -7.05 -1.35
N GLN A 125 5.95 -7.14 -1.39
CA GLN A 125 5.21 -8.36 -1.11
C GLN A 125 4.07 -8.56 -2.12
N GLU A 126 3.74 -9.83 -2.39
CA GLU A 126 2.66 -10.28 -3.29
C GLU A 126 1.64 -11.16 -2.54
#